data_AF-A0AAN6YAH9-F1
#
_entry.id   AF-A0AAN6YAH9-F1
#
_cell.length_a   1.000
_cell.length_b   1.000
_cell.length_c   1.000
_cell.angle_alpha   90.00
_cell.angle_beta   90.00
_cell.angle_gamma   90.00
#
_symmetry.space_group_name_H-M   'P 1'
#
loop_
_entity.id
_entity.type
_entity.pdbx_description
1 polymer ?
#
loop_
_entity_poly.entity_id
_entity_poly.type
_entity_poly.pdbx_seq_one_letter_code
_entity_poly.pdbx_strand_id
1 'polypeptide(L)'
;MASKLDFLSLADFLNGAIKDAGPSADLRKKETPDNPSPSTAEQKVAPVEQTAAPAIEQTAASAIEQATAPENAKANKPKKKKNKHKKPQIQSPPEISAEASQAIEPFTRKLVTVRKVDAVEHFDSKNNLIHIDAWTVRAPKGKKLKQGDFIIFLEVDTFLPASGSPLFAEVGNPTTFEGEDGYLVATYHRISTATKKTVISQGHIFTLVDFPPIWVDFSLRKNNFQGTAKEFTTDIGKVDYTSLLGPGVRKWTNETEPAHVLGLNKFPSFIKKTDTDRVQNCPNLFIKDKYKEKIFQESTKMDGCSMTIYFVHKDSRYYAMLPPLSPNGAQYTQHKNGRLGVCSKNSDLPFDPDNAYWRAALAQNYHVKLPQLGQTIAVQGELVGDGIHDNWYDYPAGEVEFLIYSVFEIHGSKRWDPRAVEEFAAENQLRHVPVIGYSTIWNIARSHKDLLLRADLQIGDEGLVFKNCTDGRWFKVLSRNFDREKAYHAALVAKDKAAGRIIEEVEVMGYIGAAAEEEWLQRYEDGELHDDEDVKTFLDRWREEWYGTAEDRAAAAEKEECEKIDLKKRNKDVVDWLFEGHEDEAK
;
A
#
# COMPACT_ATOMS: atom_id res chain seq x y z
N MET A 1 -52.90 -37.45 -9.21
CA MET A 1 -53.21 -37.58 -7.78
C MET A 1 -52.08 -36.85 -7.06
N ALA A 2 -52.30 -35.67 -6.49
CA ALA A 2 -52.79 -35.46 -5.11
C ALA A 2 -51.85 -36.17 -4.11
N SER A 3 -51.10 -35.44 -3.28
CA SER A 3 -51.63 -34.69 -2.14
C SER A 3 -51.08 -33.25 -1.96
N LYS A 4 -51.85 -32.44 -1.22
CA LYS A 4 -51.46 -31.14 -0.64
C LYS A 4 -50.93 -31.32 0.79
N LEU A 5 -50.14 -30.37 1.27
CA LEU A 5 -49.95 -29.96 2.68
C LEU A 5 -48.92 -28.80 2.71
N ASP A 6 -49.01 -27.80 3.57
CA ASP A 6 -50.13 -26.83 3.65
C ASP A 6 -49.55 -25.43 3.88
N PHE A 7 -50.20 -24.38 3.39
CA PHE A 7 -49.76 -22.99 3.60
C PHE A 7 -50.29 -22.48 4.95
N LEU A 8 -49.44 -22.44 5.99
CA LEU A 8 -49.74 -21.78 7.25
C LEU A 8 -48.68 -20.72 7.61
N SER A 9 -49.07 -19.48 7.37
CA SER A 9 -48.82 -18.30 8.22
C SER A 9 -47.36 -17.95 8.58
N LEU A 10 -46.73 -17.15 7.72
CA LEU A 10 -45.60 -16.28 8.09
C LEU A 10 -46.02 -15.13 9.04
N ALA A 11 -47.33 -14.94 9.27
CA ALA A 11 -47.86 -13.87 10.10
C ALA A 11 -47.72 -14.12 11.60
N ASP A 12 -47.62 -15.38 12.04
CA ASP A 12 -47.49 -15.72 13.46
C ASP A 12 -46.08 -15.47 14.02
N PHE A 13 -45.05 -15.44 13.16
CA PHE A 13 -43.69 -15.09 13.56
C PHE A 13 -43.52 -13.57 13.82
N LEU A 14 -44.32 -12.73 13.15
CA LEU A 14 -44.19 -11.27 13.23
C LEU A 14 -44.97 -10.63 14.40
N ASN A 15 -45.89 -11.35 15.04
CA ASN A 15 -46.69 -10.83 16.15
C ASN A 15 -46.09 -11.11 17.55
N GLY A 16 -44.93 -11.77 17.64
CA GLY A 16 -44.31 -12.19 18.91
C GLY A 16 -43.49 -11.13 19.65
N ALA A 17 -43.20 -9.97 19.05
CA ALA A 17 -42.20 -9.02 19.56
C ALA A 17 -42.73 -7.60 19.89
N ILE A 18 -44.06 -7.43 20.03
CA ILE A 18 -44.67 -6.16 20.44
C ILE A 18 -45.69 -6.41 21.56
N LYS A 19 -45.18 -6.69 22.77
CA LYS A 19 -45.87 -6.55 24.06
C LYS A 19 -44.84 -6.69 25.18
N ASP A 20 -44.30 -5.54 25.60
CA ASP A 20 -44.07 -5.17 27.01
C ASP A 20 -43.27 -3.86 27.07
N ALA A 21 -43.99 -2.75 26.88
CA ALA A 21 -43.52 -1.41 27.15
C ALA A 21 -44.68 -0.58 27.74
N GLY A 22 -44.69 -0.44 29.06
CA GLY A 22 -45.65 0.34 29.84
C GLY A 22 -45.00 0.82 31.15
N PRO A 23 -45.39 1.99 31.71
CA PRO A 23 -44.36 2.96 32.11
C PRO A 23 -44.37 3.40 33.59
N SER A 24 -43.37 4.23 33.95
CA SER A 24 -43.23 4.99 35.22
C SER A 24 -42.76 4.14 36.42
N ALA A 25 -41.90 4.59 37.36
CA ALA A 25 -41.82 5.91 37.97
C ALA A 25 -40.48 6.17 38.72
N ASP A 26 -40.32 7.43 39.15
CA ASP A 26 -39.26 7.99 40.01
C ASP A 26 -39.21 7.36 41.42
N LEU A 27 -38.02 7.27 42.05
CA LEU A 27 -37.81 7.37 43.51
C LEU A 27 -36.33 7.40 43.94
N ARG A 28 -36.04 8.10 45.04
CA ARG A 28 -34.69 8.39 45.58
C ARG A 28 -34.32 7.53 46.82
N LYS A 29 -33.00 7.52 47.11
CA LYS A 29 -32.28 7.42 48.42
C LYS A 29 -31.76 6.05 48.90
N LYS A 30 -30.48 6.10 49.32
CA LYS A 30 -29.77 5.30 50.36
C LYS A 30 -29.53 3.82 50.01
N GLU A 31 -28.47 3.15 50.48
CA GLU A 31 -27.58 3.40 51.63
C GLU A 31 -26.15 2.83 51.41
N THR A 32 -25.17 3.31 52.18
CA THR A 32 -23.81 2.74 52.41
C THR A 32 -23.90 1.42 53.22
N PRO A 33 -22.89 0.50 53.26
CA PRO A 33 -21.45 0.78 53.47
C PRO A 33 -20.50 -0.16 52.64
N ASP A 34 -19.20 -0.35 52.89
CA ASP A 34 -18.27 0.13 53.95
C ASP A 34 -16.80 0.25 53.45
N ASN A 35 -15.86 0.52 54.36
CA ASN A 35 -14.40 0.56 54.18
C ASN A 35 -13.74 -0.62 54.95
N PRO A 36 -12.48 -1.04 54.69
CA PRO A 36 -11.36 -0.36 55.36
C PRO A 36 -10.01 -0.32 54.61
N SER A 37 -9.17 0.64 55.01
CA SER A 37 -7.74 0.71 54.66
C SER A 37 -6.85 0.11 55.77
N PRO A 38 -5.62 -0.29 55.41
CA PRO A 38 -4.44 -0.04 56.23
C PRO A 38 -3.29 0.57 55.38
N SER A 39 -2.15 1.02 55.89
CA SER A 39 -1.80 1.71 57.14
C SER A 39 -0.35 2.24 56.96
N THR A 40 0.01 3.35 57.62
CA THR A 40 1.34 3.97 57.49
C THR A 40 2.47 3.19 58.16
N ALA A 41 3.67 3.22 57.57
CA ALA A 41 4.93 2.99 58.27
C ALA A 41 6.00 3.98 57.82
N GLU A 42 6.47 4.84 58.72
CA GLU A 42 7.65 5.71 58.52
C GLU A 42 8.93 4.97 58.96
N GLN A 43 10.04 5.18 58.23
CA GLN A 43 11.39 5.10 58.82
C GLN A 43 12.25 6.28 58.31
N LYS A 44 13.09 6.82 59.20
CA LYS A 44 13.95 8.00 59.01
C LYS A 44 15.44 7.60 58.96
N VAL A 45 16.30 8.61 58.77
CA VAL A 45 17.79 8.63 59.01
C VAL A 45 18.60 8.10 57.81
N ALA A 46 19.63 8.76 57.26
CA ALA A 46 20.19 10.13 57.39
C ALA A 46 21.11 10.44 56.16
N PRO A 47 21.58 11.70 55.93
CA PRO A 47 22.21 12.10 54.66
C PRO A 47 23.75 12.15 54.69
N VAL A 48 24.43 11.95 53.55
CA VAL A 48 25.87 12.20 53.38
C VAL A 48 26.20 12.77 51.98
N GLU A 49 26.89 13.93 52.03
CA GLU A 49 27.83 14.57 51.10
C GLU A 49 27.50 14.88 49.61
N GLN A 50 27.54 16.19 49.34
CA GLN A 50 27.99 16.77 48.08
C GLN A 50 29.48 16.48 47.87
N THR A 51 29.91 16.18 46.64
CA THR A 51 31.28 16.45 46.16
C THR A 51 31.23 17.10 44.78
N ALA A 52 32.26 17.89 44.49
CA ALA A 52 32.24 18.90 43.42
C ALA A 52 32.70 18.38 42.05
N ALA A 53 32.41 19.18 41.02
CA ALA A 53 32.98 19.03 39.68
C ALA A 53 34.50 19.25 39.65
N PRO A 54 35.16 18.84 38.56
CA PRO A 54 36.25 19.62 37.97
C PRO A 54 35.83 20.23 36.62
N ALA A 55 36.29 21.46 36.38
CA ALA A 55 36.16 22.14 35.09
C ALA A 55 37.45 21.99 34.27
N ILE A 56 37.33 21.68 32.98
CA ILE A 56 38.37 21.77 31.94
C ILE A 56 37.63 22.00 30.60
N GLU A 57 38.04 22.84 29.65
CA GLU A 57 38.78 24.10 29.68
C GLU A 57 38.49 24.77 28.31
N GLN A 58 38.10 26.04 28.27
CA GLN A 58 37.94 26.75 26.99
C GLN A 58 39.30 27.29 26.54
N THR A 59 39.76 26.88 25.37
CA THR A 59 40.77 27.62 24.61
C THR A 59 40.22 27.98 23.23
N ALA A 60 40.63 29.14 22.73
CA ALA A 60 40.04 29.80 21.57
C ALA A 60 41.12 30.19 20.55
N ALA A 61 40.64 30.78 19.45
CA ALA A 61 41.38 31.64 18.51
C ALA A 61 42.17 30.97 17.36
N SER A 62 41.55 31.06 16.18
CA SER A 62 42.09 31.64 14.93
C SER A 62 43.50 31.26 14.42
N ALA A 63 43.53 30.86 13.15
CA ALA A 63 44.52 31.38 12.20
C ALA A 63 43.82 31.78 10.89
N ILE A 64 44.15 32.96 10.38
CA ILE A 64 43.83 33.44 9.02
C ILE A 64 45.13 33.32 8.23
N GLU A 65 45.09 32.85 6.98
CA GLU A 65 46.14 33.18 6.03
C GLU A 65 45.60 33.40 4.62
N GLN A 66 46.21 34.36 3.92
CA GLN A 66 45.81 34.84 2.60
C GLN A 66 46.89 34.45 1.57
N ALA A 67 46.48 33.99 0.38
CA ALA A 67 47.37 33.93 -0.77
C ALA A 67 46.61 34.13 -2.10
N THR A 68 46.59 35.40 -2.54
CA THR A 68 46.98 35.87 -3.89
C THR A 68 46.58 35.07 -5.15
N ALA A 69 45.80 35.73 -6.01
CA ALA A 69 45.72 35.43 -7.45
C ALA A 69 46.78 36.22 -8.25
N PRO A 70 46.96 35.87 -9.54
CA PRO A 70 47.14 36.93 -10.55
C PRO A 70 46.23 36.82 -11.78
N GLU A 71 45.89 38.02 -12.26
CA GLU A 71 45.54 38.49 -13.61
C GLU A 71 46.12 37.72 -14.84
N ASN A 72 45.71 37.87 -16.12
CA ASN A 72 44.77 38.79 -16.82
C ASN A 72 44.49 38.25 -18.25
N ALA A 73 43.28 38.42 -18.82
CA ALA A 73 43.08 38.56 -20.28
C ALA A 73 41.69 39.15 -20.65
N LYS A 74 41.69 40.30 -21.36
CA LYS A 74 40.55 41.18 -21.63
C LYS A 74 39.70 40.79 -22.87
N ALA A 75 38.40 41.11 -22.85
CA ALA A 75 37.74 41.79 -23.99
C ALA A 75 36.40 42.51 -23.63
N ASN A 76 36.38 43.84 -23.87
CA ASN A 76 35.26 44.73 -24.23
C ASN A 76 33.94 44.89 -23.42
N LYS A 77 33.78 46.12 -22.89
CA LYS A 77 32.53 46.86 -22.52
C LYS A 77 31.99 47.63 -23.77
N PRO A 78 30.88 48.43 -23.77
CA PRO A 78 30.01 48.95 -22.68
C PRO A 78 28.47 48.74 -22.93
N LYS A 79 27.52 49.05 -22.02
CA LYS A 79 27.15 50.35 -21.42
C LYS A 79 26.30 50.19 -20.14
N LYS A 80 26.46 51.11 -19.19
CA LYS A 80 25.70 51.16 -17.93
C LYS A 80 24.29 51.73 -18.14
N LYS A 81 23.26 51.05 -17.61
CA LYS A 81 22.06 51.69 -17.05
C LYS A 81 21.96 51.32 -15.56
N LYS A 82 21.85 52.32 -14.69
CA LYS A 82 21.56 52.09 -13.26
C LYS A 82 20.10 51.68 -13.12
N ASN A 83 19.81 50.56 -12.46
CA ASN A 83 18.49 50.30 -11.87
C ASN A 83 18.65 49.63 -10.51
N LYS A 84 17.92 50.15 -9.51
CA LYS A 84 17.97 49.67 -8.13
C LYS A 84 17.35 48.27 -8.04
N HIS A 85 18.03 47.32 -7.40
CA HIS A 85 17.40 46.04 -7.06
C HIS A 85 16.28 46.27 -6.04
N LYS A 86 15.05 45.89 -6.40
CA LYS A 86 14.01 45.50 -5.43
C LYS A 86 14.08 43.97 -5.29
N LYS A 87 13.91 43.44 -4.08
CA LYS A 87 13.60 42.02 -3.87
C LYS A 87 12.34 41.66 -4.67
N PRO A 88 12.24 40.46 -5.28
CA PRO A 88 10.97 39.95 -5.77
C PRO A 88 10.00 39.80 -4.59
N GLN A 89 8.82 40.42 -4.68
CA GLN A 89 7.68 40.00 -3.86
C GLN A 89 7.00 38.86 -4.61
N ILE A 90 6.95 37.68 -4.00
CA ILE A 90 6.10 36.59 -4.47
C ILE A 90 4.65 37.07 -4.29
N GLN A 91 3.90 37.12 -5.38
CA GLN A 91 2.47 37.47 -5.32
C GLN A 91 1.68 36.29 -4.75
N SER A 92 0.67 36.60 -3.94
CA SER A 92 -0.26 35.61 -3.39
C SER A 92 -1.00 34.87 -4.52
N PRO A 93 -1.31 33.57 -4.37
CA PRO A 93 -2.06 32.82 -5.37
C PRO A 93 -3.42 33.45 -5.68
N PRO A 94 -3.95 33.30 -6.90
CA PRO A 94 -5.30 33.76 -7.23
C PRO A 94 -6.35 32.99 -6.42
N GLU A 95 -7.42 33.69 -6.00
CA GLU A 95 -8.57 33.07 -5.34
C GLU A 95 -9.26 32.08 -6.30
N ILE A 96 -9.34 30.81 -5.90
CA ILE A 96 -10.03 29.76 -6.66
C ILE A 96 -11.49 29.74 -6.21
N SER A 97 -12.41 29.70 -7.18
CA SER A 97 -13.86 29.66 -6.96
C SER A 97 -14.29 28.49 -6.07
N ALA A 98 -15.27 28.75 -5.19
CA ALA A 98 -15.68 27.88 -4.09
C ALA A 98 -16.38 26.54 -4.46
N GLU A 99 -16.31 26.08 -5.71
CA GLU A 99 -17.02 24.90 -6.21
C GLU A 99 -16.19 23.60 -6.17
N ALA A 100 -14.96 23.64 -5.65
CA ALA A 100 -14.05 22.50 -5.59
C ALA A 100 -13.86 21.86 -4.19
N SER A 101 -14.61 22.28 -3.16
CA SER A 101 -14.53 21.70 -1.81
C SER A 101 -15.53 20.55 -1.58
N GLN A 102 -15.44 19.49 -2.39
CA GLN A 102 -15.97 18.20 -1.94
C GLN A 102 -15.02 17.66 -0.87
N ALA A 103 -15.52 17.49 0.36
CA ALA A 103 -14.78 16.82 1.42
C ALA A 103 -14.38 15.43 0.93
N ILE A 104 -13.07 15.18 0.80
CA ILE A 104 -12.59 13.88 0.33
C ILE A 104 -12.66 12.93 1.52
N GLU A 105 -13.75 12.17 1.60
CA GLU A 105 -13.90 11.05 2.54
C GLU A 105 -12.60 10.22 2.59
N PRO A 106 -12.12 9.84 3.79
CA PRO A 106 -10.94 8.99 3.91
C PRO A 106 -11.21 7.68 3.17
N PHE A 107 -10.26 7.27 2.33
CA PHE A 107 -10.39 6.02 1.58
C PHE A 107 -10.29 4.84 2.54
N THR A 108 -11.41 4.17 2.77
CA THR A 108 -11.47 2.87 3.44
C THR A 108 -11.65 1.80 2.37
N ARG A 109 -10.70 0.85 2.33
CA ARG A 109 -10.76 -0.30 1.43
C ARG A 109 -11.90 -1.23 1.83
N LYS A 110 -12.66 -1.68 0.84
CA LYS A 110 -13.83 -2.56 1.01
C LYS A 110 -13.39 -3.99 0.72
N LEU A 111 -13.40 -4.85 1.74
CA LEU A 111 -12.89 -6.22 1.57
C LEU A 111 -13.94 -7.12 0.93
N VAL A 112 -15.22 -6.89 1.24
CA VAL A 112 -16.35 -7.67 0.73
C VAL A 112 -17.33 -6.75 0.03
N THR A 113 -17.64 -7.03 -1.23
CA THR A 113 -18.57 -6.21 -2.04
C THR A 113 -19.52 -7.10 -2.83
N VAL A 114 -20.73 -6.63 -3.11
CA VAL A 114 -21.60 -7.31 -4.07
C VAL A 114 -21.29 -6.78 -5.47
N ARG A 115 -20.88 -7.68 -6.36
CA ARG A 115 -20.47 -7.36 -7.73
C ARG A 115 -21.27 -8.16 -8.75
N LYS A 116 -21.22 -7.74 -10.01
CA LYS A 116 -21.87 -8.40 -11.14
C LYS A 116 -20.84 -9.20 -11.92
N VAL A 117 -21.20 -10.39 -12.38
CA VAL A 117 -20.36 -11.19 -13.28
C VAL A 117 -20.40 -10.59 -14.69
N ASP A 118 -19.26 -10.13 -15.20
CA ASP A 118 -19.15 -9.53 -16.52
C ASP A 118 -18.92 -10.57 -17.61
N ALA A 119 -18.18 -11.65 -17.31
CA ALA A 119 -18.00 -12.80 -18.20
C ALA A 119 -17.67 -14.08 -17.42
N VAL A 120 -17.86 -15.24 -18.08
CA VAL A 120 -17.44 -16.56 -17.60
C VAL A 120 -16.61 -17.22 -18.69
N GLU A 121 -15.32 -17.44 -18.43
CA GLU A 121 -14.38 -18.14 -19.32
C GLU A 121 -14.27 -19.62 -18.89
N HIS A 122 -14.28 -20.53 -19.85
CA HIS A 122 -13.97 -21.94 -19.59
C HIS A 122 -12.45 -22.15 -19.62
N PHE A 123 -11.87 -22.65 -18.53
CA PHE A 123 -10.42 -22.77 -18.39
C PHE A 123 -9.92 -24.22 -18.48
N ASP A 124 -10.56 -25.15 -17.79
CA ASP A 124 -10.30 -26.58 -17.90
C ASP A 124 -11.53 -27.43 -17.55
N SER A 125 -11.42 -28.75 -17.72
CA SER A 125 -12.50 -29.73 -17.46
C SER A 125 -13.19 -29.67 -16.09
N LYS A 126 -12.61 -28.98 -15.10
CA LYS A 126 -13.10 -28.83 -13.73
C LYS A 126 -13.28 -27.37 -13.31
N ASN A 127 -12.67 -26.41 -14.01
CA ASN A 127 -12.58 -25.01 -13.60
C ASN A 127 -13.07 -24.03 -14.68
N ASN A 128 -13.86 -23.05 -14.25
CA ASN A 128 -14.17 -21.85 -15.02
C ASN A 128 -13.56 -20.63 -14.30
N LEU A 129 -13.29 -19.57 -15.05
CA LEU A 129 -12.92 -18.26 -14.53
C LEU A 129 -14.12 -17.32 -14.62
N ILE A 130 -14.22 -16.44 -13.64
CA ILE A 130 -15.26 -15.43 -13.49
C ILE A 130 -14.57 -14.07 -13.55
N HIS A 131 -14.99 -13.23 -14.49
CA HIS A 131 -14.48 -11.87 -14.63
C HIS A 131 -15.48 -10.88 -14.03
N ILE A 132 -14.97 -9.98 -13.20
CA ILE A 132 -15.73 -9.02 -12.41
C ILE A 132 -14.94 -7.70 -12.39
N ASP A 133 -15.49 -6.63 -12.95
CA ASP A 133 -14.75 -5.38 -13.19
C ASP A 133 -13.46 -5.66 -13.97
N ALA A 134 -12.29 -5.58 -13.33
CA ALA A 134 -11.01 -6.04 -13.90
C ALA A 134 -10.30 -7.08 -13.01
N TRP A 135 -11.07 -7.79 -12.17
CA TRP A 135 -10.65 -8.97 -11.44
C TRP A 135 -10.96 -10.25 -12.24
N THR A 136 -10.10 -11.24 -12.13
CA THR A 136 -10.33 -12.61 -12.60
C THR A 136 -10.24 -13.56 -11.42
N VAL A 137 -11.26 -14.39 -11.23
CA VAL A 137 -11.40 -15.28 -10.07
C VAL A 137 -11.83 -16.67 -10.52
N ARG A 138 -11.27 -17.73 -9.94
CA ARG A 138 -11.74 -19.10 -10.18
C ARG A 138 -13.15 -19.27 -9.61
N ALA A 139 -14.05 -19.85 -10.41
CA ALA A 139 -15.39 -20.23 -9.96
C ALA A 139 -15.32 -21.23 -8.79
N PRO A 140 -16.12 -21.08 -7.72
CA PRO A 140 -16.16 -22.06 -6.64
C PRO A 140 -16.70 -23.41 -7.12
N LYS A 141 -16.21 -24.49 -6.53
CA LYS A 141 -16.47 -25.86 -6.97
C LYS A 141 -17.97 -26.17 -6.94
N GLY A 142 -18.53 -26.57 -8.08
CA GLY A 142 -19.94 -26.96 -8.21
C GLY A 142 -20.94 -25.79 -8.29
N LYS A 143 -20.52 -24.53 -8.10
CA LYS A 143 -21.39 -23.37 -8.33
C LYS A 143 -21.49 -23.09 -9.83
N LYS A 144 -22.70 -23.03 -10.38
CA LYS A 144 -22.96 -22.64 -11.77
C LYS A 144 -23.31 -21.16 -11.83
N LEU A 145 -22.34 -20.34 -12.20
CA LEU A 145 -22.50 -18.90 -12.45
C LEU A 145 -22.63 -18.64 -13.96
N LYS A 146 -23.33 -17.57 -14.32
CA LYS A 146 -23.43 -17.04 -15.68
C LYS A 146 -23.20 -15.52 -15.69
N GLN A 147 -22.92 -14.99 -16.87
CA GLN A 147 -22.87 -13.55 -17.10
C GLN A 147 -24.14 -12.86 -16.60
N GLY A 148 -23.97 -11.77 -15.87
CA GLY A 148 -25.04 -10.95 -15.31
C GLY A 148 -25.57 -11.37 -13.93
N ASP A 149 -25.12 -12.50 -13.38
CA ASP A 149 -25.40 -12.85 -11.99
C ASP A 149 -24.75 -11.85 -11.04
N PHE A 150 -25.36 -11.66 -9.85
CA PHE A 150 -24.75 -10.91 -8.76
C PHE A 150 -24.18 -11.89 -7.72
N ILE A 151 -22.95 -11.60 -7.28
CA ILE A 151 -22.17 -12.43 -6.38
C ILE A 151 -21.59 -11.59 -5.25
N ILE A 152 -21.09 -12.25 -4.21
CA ILE A 152 -20.34 -11.66 -3.11
C ILE A 152 -18.86 -11.85 -3.44
N PHE A 153 -18.16 -10.77 -3.77
CA PHE A 153 -16.74 -10.77 -4.08
C PHE A 153 -15.93 -10.37 -2.85
N LEU A 154 -14.94 -11.21 -2.52
CA LEU A 154 -13.94 -10.94 -1.49
C LEU A 154 -12.63 -10.61 -2.19
N GLU A 155 -12.08 -9.43 -1.92
CA GLU A 155 -10.74 -9.09 -2.43
C GLU A 155 -9.65 -9.93 -1.72
N VAL A 156 -8.48 -10.06 -2.35
CA VAL A 156 -7.30 -10.64 -1.69
C VAL A 156 -6.92 -9.85 -0.43
N ASP A 157 -6.18 -10.45 0.49
CA ASP A 157 -5.88 -9.90 1.83
C ASP A 157 -7.11 -9.83 2.75
N THR A 158 -8.20 -10.55 2.44
CA THR A 158 -9.33 -10.72 3.36
C THR A 158 -9.07 -11.95 4.25
N PHE A 159 -8.96 -11.74 5.55
CA PHE A 159 -8.91 -12.81 6.55
C PHE A 159 -10.31 -13.15 7.04
N LEU A 160 -10.60 -14.45 7.12
CA LEU A 160 -11.90 -15.03 7.44
C LEU A 160 -11.74 -15.98 8.65
N PRO A 161 -12.12 -15.56 9.87
CA PRO A 161 -12.02 -16.41 11.06
C PRO A 161 -12.79 -17.72 10.91
N ALA A 162 -12.17 -18.85 11.28
CA ALA A 162 -12.81 -20.18 11.19
C ALA A 162 -14.07 -20.28 12.07
N SER A 163 -14.17 -19.43 13.09
CA SER A 163 -15.34 -19.25 13.97
C SER A 163 -16.55 -18.59 13.29
N GLY A 164 -16.37 -17.89 12.16
CA GLY A 164 -17.41 -17.05 11.55
C GLY A 164 -18.40 -17.79 10.65
N SER A 165 -17.93 -18.68 9.77
CA SER A 165 -18.78 -19.48 8.87
C SER A 165 -18.06 -20.73 8.37
N PRO A 166 -18.72 -21.91 8.32
CA PRO A 166 -18.12 -23.12 7.76
C PRO A 166 -17.80 -23.00 6.26
N LEU A 167 -18.46 -22.08 5.54
CA LEU A 167 -18.19 -21.83 4.12
C LEU A 167 -16.83 -21.17 3.88
N PHE A 168 -16.21 -20.56 4.90
CA PHE A 168 -14.88 -19.96 4.75
C PHE A 168 -13.79 -21.00 4.45
N ALA A 169 -14.02 -22.28 4.78
CA ALA A 169 -13.16 -23.39 4.37
C ALA A 169 -13.12 -23.63 2.85
N GLU A 170 -14.05 -23.06 2.06
CA GLU A 170 -13.99 -23.11 0.58
C GLU A 170 -12.92 -22.16 0.00
N VAL A 171 -12.40 -21.22 0.80
CA VAL A 171 -11.45 -20.19 0.33
C VAL A 171 -10.07 -20.78 0.04
N GLY A 172 -9.57 -21.62 0.94
CA GLY A 172 -8.22 -22.19 0.84
C GLY A 172 -7.86 -23.00 2.08
N ASN A 173 -6.55 -23.22 2.27
CA ASN A 173 -6.04 -23.92 3.43
C ASN A 173 -6.20 -23.07 4.71
N PRO A 174 -6.37 -23.70 5.89
CA PRO A 174 -6.34 -23.00 7.17
C PRO A 174 -5.01 -22.25 7.37
N THR A 175 -5.08 -21.15 8.12
CA THR A 175 -3.94 -20.34 8.53
C THR A 175 -4.28 -19.65 9.86
N THR A 176 -3.28 -19.08 10.54
CA THR A 176 -3.45 -18.39 11.82
C THR A 176 -3.01 -16.93 11.66
N PHE A 177 -3.86 -15.98 12.06
CA PHE A 177 -3.59 -14.55 12.02
C PHE A 177 -3.86 -13.93 13.39
N GLU A 178 -2.87 -13.21 13.95
CA GLU A 178 -2.99 -12.57 15.28
C GLU A 178 -3.39 -13.55 16.42
N GLY A 179 -3.06 -14.84 16.27
CA GLY A 179 -3.44 -15.90 17.22
C GLY A 179 -4.85 -16.46 17.04
N GLU A 180 -5.56 -16.10 15.98
CA GLU A 180 -6.87 -16.63 15.60
C GLU A 180 -6.76 -17.49 14.33
N ASP A 181 -7.36 -18.69 14.34
CA ASP A 181 -7.41 -19.57 13.18
C ASP A 181 -8.49 -19.14 12.17
N GLY A 182 -8.18 -19.26 10.89
CA GLY A 182 -9.06 -18.86 9.80
C GLY A 182 -8.51 -19.18 8.42
N TYR A 183 -8.95 -18.41 7.43
CA TYR A 183 -8.65 -18.60 6.02
C TYR A 183 -8.28 -17.25 5.38
N LEU A 184 -7.26 -17.24 4.53
CA LEU A 184 -6.81 -16.06 3.81
C LEU A 184 -7.25 -16.11 2.35
N VAL A 185 -7.96 -15.08 1.89
CA VAL A 185 -8.21 -14.86 0.47
C VAL A 185 -6.91 -14.35 -0.17
N ALA A 186 -6.30 -15.15 -1.05
CA ALA A 186 -5.00 -14.87 -1.67
C ALA A 186 -5.04 -14.81 -3.21
N THR A 187 -3.92 -14.43 -3.81
CA THR A 187 -3.65 -14.61 -5.25
C THR A 187 -3.23 -16.06 -5.50
N TYR A 188 -3.88 -16.75 -6.45
CA TYR A 188 -3.53 -18.11 -6.85
C TYR A 188 -3.15 -18.18 -8.32
N HIS A 189 -1.95 -18.68 -8.60
CA HIS A 189 -1.51 -19.09 -9.93
C HIS A 189 -2.02 -20.51 -10.20
N ARG A 190 -2.61 -20.76 -11.37
CA ARG A 190 -3.12 -22.08 -11.79
C ARG A 190 -2.73 -22.37 -13.23
N ILE A 191 -2.26 -23.59 -13.48
CA ILE A 191 -1.77 -24.01 -14.79
C ILE A 191 -2.74 -25.05 -15.35
N SER A 192 -3.25 -24.83 -16.57
CA SER A 192 -4.10 -25.82 -17.23
C SER A 192 -3.26 -27.02 -17.60
N THR A 193 -3.65 -28.22 -17.16
CA THR A 193 -2.92 -29.45 -17.53
C THR A 193 -3.00 -29.74 -19.02
N ALA A 194 -4.07 -29.27 -19.69
CA ALA A 194 -4.33 -29.51 -21.11
C ALA A 194 -3.65 -28.48 -22.03
N THR A 195 -3.72 -27.19 -21.71
CA THR A 195 -3.16 -26.12 -22.57
C THR A 195 -1.81 -25.58 -22.09
N LYS A 196 -1.35 -25.98 -20.89
CA LYS A 196 -0.17 -25.44 -20.18
C LYS A 196 -0.21 -23.93 -19.90
N LYS A 197 -1.31 -23.25 -20.25
CA LYS A 197 -1.54 -21.83 -19.95
C LYS A 197 -1.68 -21.61 -18.44
N THR A 198 -0.91 -20.65 -17.92
CA THR A 198 -1.07 -20.13 -16.55
C THR A 198 -2.18 -19.08 -16.52
N VAL A 199 -3.00 -19.10 -15.47
CA VAL A 199 -3.99 -18.06 -15.16
C VAL A 199 -3.90 -17.67 -13.69
N ILE A 200 -4.22 -16.41 -13.42
CA ILE A 200 -4.13 -15.82 -12.10
C ILE A 200 -5.55 -15.58 -11.59
N SER A 201 -5.87 -16.16 -10.43
CA SER A 201 -7.13 -15.99 -9.72
C SER A 201 -6.89 -15.12 -8.49
N GLN A 202 -7.47 -13.92 -8.46
CA GLN A 202 -7.30 -12.97 -7.36
C GLN A 202 -8.63 -12.71 -6.66
N GLY A 203 -8.76 -13.21 -5.42
CA GLY A 203 -9.97 -13.06 -4.61
C GLY A 203 -10.74 -14.37 -4.43
N HIS A 204 -11.89 -14.27 -3.79
CA HIS A 204 -12.85 -15.38 -3.64
C HIS A 204 -14.27 -14.89 -3.95
N ILE A 205 -15.16 -15.83 -4.32
CA ILE A 205 -16.55 -15.54 -4.63
C ILE A 205 -17.47 -16.45 -3.82
N PHE A 206 -18.44 -15.87 -3.13
CA PHE A 206 -19.63 -16.58 -2.68
C PHE A 206 -20.85 -16.15 -3.49
N THR A 207 -21.87 -17.00 -3.57
CA THR A 207 -23.17 -16.62 -4.15
C THR A 207 -24.01 -15.87 -3.12
N LEU A 208 -24.96 -15.04 -3.54
CA LEU A 208 -25.83 -14.33 -2.59
C LEU A 208 -26.58 -15.27 -1.64
N VAL A 209 -26.98 -16.46 -2.10
CA VAL A 209 -27.71 -17.44 -1.27
C VAL A 209 -26.85 -18.08 -0.18
N ASP A 210 -25.52 -18.00 -0.29
CA ASP A 210 -24.58 -18.51 0.72
C ASP A 210 -24.61 -17.64 2.00
N PHE A 211 -25.00 -16.36 1.89
CA PHE A 211 -25.08 -15.42 3.01
C PHE A 211 -26.43 -14.66 2.99
N PRO A 212 -27.50 -15.24 3.58
CA PRO A 212 -28.84 -14.66 3.57
C PRO A 212 -28.94 -13.18 4.05
N PRO A 213 -28.18 -12.70 5.05
CA PRO A 213 -28.21 -11.27 5.43
C PRO A 213 -27.81 -10.33 4.29
N ILE A 214 -26.77 -10.70 3.53
CA ILE A 214 -26.30 -9.95 2.36
C ILE A 214 -27.33 -10.01 1.23
N TRP A 215 -27.94 -11.18 0.99
CA TRP A 215 -29.00 -11.31 0.00
C TRP A 215 -30.25 -10.47 0.31
N VAL A 216 -30.65 -10.38 1.59
CA VAL A 216 -31.79 -9.56 2.03
C VAL A 216 -31.50 -8.08 1.82
N ASP A 217 -30.37 -7.56 2.29
CA ASP A 217 -29.98 -6.16 2.08
C ASP A 217 -29.84 -5.83 0.59
N PHE A 218 -29.17 -6.67 -0.20
CA PHE A 218 -29.09 -6.54 -1.66
C PHE A 218 -30.47 -6.45 -2.31
N SER A 219 -31.40 -7.32 -1.91
CA SER A 219 -32.75 -7.37 -2.48
C SER A 219 -33.57 -6.13 -2.12
N LEU A 220 -33.46 -5.66 -0.88
CA LEU A 220 -34.10 -4.42 -0.43
C LEU A 220 -33.54 -3.20 -1.19
N ARG A 221 -32.21 -3.09 -1.32
CA ARG A 221 -31.59 -2.02 -2.13
C ARG A 221 -32.06 -2.06 -3.57
N LYS A 222 -32.03 -3.24 -4.20
CA LYS A 222 -32.44 -3.43 -5.60
C LYS A 222 -33.90 -3.06 -5.84
N ASN A 223 -34.80 -3.45 -4.95
CA ASN A 223 -36.23 -3.17 -5.07
C ASN A 223 -36.57 -1.69 -4.83
N ASN A 224 -35.77 -0.99 -4.01
CA ASN A 224 -35.96 0.43 -3.70
C ASN A 224 -35.12 1.37 -4.59
N PHE A 225 -34.26 0.85 -5.47
CA PHE A 225 -33.36 1.66 -6.29
C PHE A 225 -34.11 2.36 -7.43
N GLN A 226 -33.99 3.69 -7.48
CA GLN A 226 -34.54 4.52 -8.55
C GLN A 226 -33.43 4.87 -9.53
N GLY A 227 -33.41 4.20 -10.69
CA GLY A 227 -32.42 4.44 -11.74
C GLY A 227 -32.28 3.25 -12.70
N THR A 228 -31.27 3.30 -13.56
CA THR A 228 -30.96 2.22 -14.51
C THR A 228 -30.23 1.06 -13.82
N ALA A 229 -30.29 -0.13 -14.44
CA ALA A 229 -29.54 -1.30 -13.96
C ALA A 229 -28.02 -1.07 -13.91
N LYS A 230 -27.47 -0.20 -14.77
CA LYS A 230 -26.03 0.16 -14.79
C LYS A 230 -25.67 1.05 -13.60
N GLU A 231 -26.54 2.01 -13.26
CA GLU A 231 -26.38 2.83 -12.06
C GLU A 231 -26.51 1.98 -10.80
N PHE A 232 -27.47 1.04 -10.75
CA PHE A 232 -27.58 0.09 -9.63
C PHE A 232 -26.31 -0.75 -9.46
N THR A 233 -25.76 -1.35 -10.54
CA THR A 233 -24.48 -2.08 -10.48
C THR A 233 -23.33 -1.20 -9.97
N THR A 234 -23.30 0.08 -10.39
CA THR A 234 -22.29 1.04 -9.92
C THR A 234 -22.49 1.42 -8.45
N ASP A 235 -23.72 1.44 -7.95
CA ASP A 235 -24.05 1.85 -6.59
C ASP A 235 -23.87 0.71 -5.58
N ILE A 236 -24.35 -0.49 -5.89
CA ILE A 236 -24.22 -1.68 -5.03
C ILE A 236 -22.76 -2.07 -4.82
N GLY A 237 -21.91 -1.90 -5.84
CA GLY A 237 -20.46 -2.10 -5.73
C GLY A 237 -19.74 -1.09 -4.81
N LYS A 238 -20.43 -0.03 -4.35
CA LYS A 238 -19.90 0.88 -3.32
C LYS A 238 -20.19 0.42 -1.90
N VAL A 239 -21.10 -0.53 -1.68
CA VAL A 239 -21.47 -1.02 -0.35
C VAL A 239 -20.41 -2.01 0.12
N ASP A 240 -19.87 -1.76 1.31
CA ASP A 240 -19.00 -2.71 2.00
C ASP A 240 -19.85 -3.67 2.83
N TYR A 241 -19.68 -4.96 2.58
CA TYR A 241 -20.41 -6.05 3.23
C TYR A 241 -19.55 -6.80 4.27
N THR A 242 -18.33 -6.34 4.57
CA THR A 242 -17.40 -7.02 5.51
C THR A 242 -18.07 -7.42 6.82
N SER A 243 -18.76 -6.50 7.48
CA SER A 243 -19.44 -6.78 8.76
C SER A 243 -20.68 -7.68 8.64
N LEU A 244 -21.26 -7.82 7.45
CA LEU A 244 -22.40 -8.70 7.18
C LEU A 244 -21.99 -10.10 6.71
N LEU A 245 -20.73 -10.28 6.28
CA LEU A 245 -20.18 -11.59 5.91
C LEU A 245 -19.93 -12.46 7.16
N GLY A 246 -19.41 -11.87 8.23
CA GLY A 246 -19.23 -12.54 9.51
C GLY A 246 -18.47 -11.69 10.55
N PRO A 247 -18.56 -12.05 11.84
CA PRO A 247 -17.75 -11.42 12.88
C PRO A 247 -16.25 -11.68 12.64
N GLY A 248 -15.41 -10.70 13.00
CA GLY A 248 -13.94 -10.82 12.93
C GLY A 248 -13.32 -10.81 11.52
N VAL A 249 -14.12 -10.80 10.45
CA VAL A 249 -13.64 -10.62 9.07
C VAL A 249 -12.91 -9.29 8.96
N ARG A 250 -11.63 -9.33 8.57
CA ARG A 250 -10.74 -8.17 8.56
C ARG A 250 -9.67 -8.27 7.49
N LYS A 251 -8.89 -7.20 7.32
CA LYS A 251 -7.77 -7.20 6.37
C LYS A 251 -6.58 -7.91 7.01
N TRP A 252 -6.01 -8.90 6.34
CA TRP A 252 -4.68 -9.42 6.64
C TRP A 252 -3.64 -8.33 6.42
N THR A 253 -2.67 -8.23 7.31
CA THR A 253 -1.56 -7.28 7.17
C THR A 253 -0.30 -7.80 7.86
N ASN A 254 0.85 -7.63 7.21
CA ASN A 254 2.15 -7.96 7.79
C ASN A 254 2.72 -6.77 8.59
N GLU A 255 2.09 -5.60 8.48
CA GLU A 255 2.38 -4.37 9.24
C GLU A 255 2.12 -4.62 10.74
N THR A 256 3.14 -5.02 11.49
CA THR A 256 3.09 -5.10 12.94
C THR A 256 3.57 -3.78 13.55
N GLU A 257 2.67 -3.08 14.25
CA GLU A 257 3.08 -1.97 15.11
C GLU A 257 3.87 -2.54 16.30
N PRO A 258 5.01 -1.93 16.71
CA PRO A 258 5.75 -2.42 17.87
C PRO A 258 4.86 -2.46 19.11
N ALA A 259 4.95 -3.52 19.91
CA ALA A 259 4.02 -3.75 21.03
C ALA A 259 3.98 -2.59 22.05
N HIS A 260 5.07 -1.82 22.17
CA HIS A 260 5.16 -0.63 23.03
C HIS A 260 4.49 0.63 22.43
N VAL A 261 4.12 0.63 21.14
CA VAL A 261 3.44 1.74 20.43
C VAL A 261 1.92 1.58 20.49
N LEU A 262 1.42 0.34 20.52
CA LEU A 262 0.00 0.01 20.44
C LEU A 262 -0.84 0.81 21.45
N GLY A 263 -1.69 1.70 20.93
CA GLY A 263 -2.67 2.46 21.72
C GLY A 263 -2.17 3.75 22.36
N LEU A 264 -0.89 4.14 22.21
CA LEU A 264 -0.36 5.37 22.85
C LEU A 264 -0.95 6.66 22.27
N ASN A 265 -0.75 6.92 20.97
CA ASN A 265 -1.38 8.04 20.28
C ASN A 265 -1.94 7.60 18.93
N LYS A 266 -3.13 8.10 18.57
CA LYS A 266 -3.75 7.85 17.26
C LYS A 266 -3.06 8.67 16.16
N PHE A 267 -3.01 8.14 14.94
CA PHE A 267 -2.63 8.91 13.76
C PHE A 267 -3.39 10.26 13.70
N PRO A 268 -2.74 11.40 13.40
CA PRO A 268 -3.40 12.70 13.48
C PRO A 268 -4.55 12.82 12.48
N SER A 269 -5.76 13.03 12.98
CA SER A 269 -7.01 13.03 12.17
C SER A 269 -7.11 14.17 11.15
N PHE A 270 -6.23 15.18 11.26
CA PHE A 270 -6.10 16.28 10.31
C PHE A 270 -5.10 16.00 9.18
N ILE A 271 -4.42 14.85 9.18
CA ILE A 271 -3.55 14.40 8.09
C ILE A 271 -4.30 13.31 7.31
N LYS A 272 -4.35 13.43 5.99
CA LYS A 272 -4.94 12.39 5.14
C LYS A 272 -4.00 11.19 5.05
N LYS A 273 -4.48 9.99 5.38
CA LYS A 273 -3.74 8.72 5.16
C LYS A 273 -3.36 8.50 3.69
N THR A 274 -2.44 7.57 3.47
CA THR A 274 -1.81 7.28 2.18
C THR A 274 -2.51 6.17 1.40
N ASP A 275 -3.50 5.48 1.98
CA ASP A 275 -4.26 4.42 1.33
C ASP A 275 -4.87 4.87 -0.02
N THR A 276 -4.77 4.00 -1.02
CA THR A 276 -5.24 4.22 -2.40
C THR A 276 -5.91 2.95 -2.91
N ASP A 277 -6.87 3.11 -3.82
CA ASP A 277 -7.57 1.99 -4.43
C ASP A 277 -6.69 1.21 -5.43
N ARG A 278 -7.03 -0.07 -5.63
CA ARG A 278 -6.42 -0.88 -6.70
C ARG A 278 -7.01 -0.49 -8.04
N VAL A 279 -6.20 -0.60 -9.10
CA VAL A 279 -6.64 -0.25 -10.46
C VAL A 279 -7.87 -1.06 -10.90
N GLN A 280 -8.00 -2.31 -10.46
CA GLN A 280 -9.15 -3.16 -10.75
C GLN A 280 -10.50 -2.56 -10.30
N ASN A 281 -10.49 -1.73 -9.24
CA ASN A 281 -11.66 -1.00 -8.74
C ASN A 281 -11.89 0.36 -9.42
N CYS A 282 -11.10 0.69 -10.45
CA CYS A 282 -11.19 1.94 -11.20
C CYS A 282 -11.82 1.74 -12.60
N PRO A 283 -13.05 1.19 -12.76
CA PRO A 283 -13.60 0.80 -14.08
C PRO A 283 -13.77 1.99 -15.03
N ASN A 284 -13.88 3.22 -14.49
CA ASN A 284 -14.04 4.43 -15.29
C ASN A 284 -12.79 4.86 -16.08
N LEU A 285 -11.61 4.31 -15.77
CA LEU A 285 -10.31 4.78 -16.24
C LEU A 285 -10.19 4.77 -17.78
N PHE A 286 -10.73 3.73 -18.41
CA PHE A 286 -10.76 3.53 -19.87
C PHE A 286 -12.15 3.77 -20.49
N ILE A 287 -13.12 4.28 -19.71
CA ILE A 287 -14.52 4.48 -20.16
C ILE A 287 -14.89 5.96 -20.27
N LYS A 288 -14.39 6.82 -19.38
CA LYS A 288 -14.77 8.24 -19.36
C LYS A 288 -13.68 9.12 -19.98
N ASP A 289 -14.04 9.95 -20.96
CA ASP A 289 -13.09 10.80 -21.69
C ASP A 289 -12.23 11.71 -20.79
N LYS A 290 -12.77 12.14 -19.63
CA LYS A 290 -12.05 12.95 -18.64
C LYS A 290 -10.76 12.34 -18.09
N TYR A 291 -10.46 11.07 -18.37
CA TYR A 291 -9.21 10.40 -18.00
C TYR A 291 -8.15 10.40 -19.12
N LYS A 292 -8.53 10.71 -20.37
CA LYS A 292 -7.61 10.75 -21.54
C LYS A 292 -6.53 11.83 -21.40
N GLU A 293 -6.92 13.01 -20.94
CA GLU A 293 -6.04 14.20 -20.82
C GLU A 293 -5.36 14.30 -19.45
N LYS A 294 -5.55 13.30 -18.58
CA LYS A 294 -5.10 13.35 -17.19
C LYS A 294 -3.70 12.77 -17.08
N ILE A 295 -2.73 13.64 -16.82
CA ILE A 295 -1.34 13.27 -16.55
C ILE A 295 -1.22 12.70 -15.13
N PHE A 296 -0.51 11.58 -15.01
CA PHE A 296 -0.13 10.95 -13.75
C PHE A 296 1.39 10.84 -13.69
N GLN A 297 1.97 11.05 -12.51
CA GLN A 297 3.28 10.51 -12.19
C GLN A 297 3.14 9.00 -12.02
N GLU A 298 4.02 8.24 -12.64
CA GLU A 298 4.22 6.81 -12.41
C GLU A 298 5.46 6.62 -11.54
N SER A 299 5.30 5.95 -10.41
CA SER A 299 6.40 5.60 -9.50
C SER A 299 6.28 4.17 -9.03
N THR A 300 7.41 3.51 -8.82
CA THR A 300 7.50 2.20 -8.18
C THR A 300 6.74 2.19 -6.85
N LYS A 301 6.02 1.10 -6.59
CA LYS A 301 5.47 0.82 -5.26
C LYS A 301 6.44 -0.08 -4.51
N MET A 302 7.23 0.54 -3.64
CA MET A 302 8.12 -0.19 -2.73
C MET A 302 7.33 -1.11 -1.80
N ASP A 303 7.88 -2.25 -1.40
CA ASP A 303 7.36 -3.10 -0.32
C ASP A 303 7.96 -2.68 1.04
N GLY A 304 7.16 -2.03 1.87
CA GLY A 304 7.62 -1.54 3.17
C GLY A 304 6.50 -0.99 4.04
N CYS A 305 6.89 -0.24 5.08
CA CYS A 305 5.97 0.33 6.05
C CYS A 305 5.60 1.78 5.71
N SER A 306 4.31 2.08 5.54
CA SER A 306 3.85 3.45 5.33
C SER A 306 4.22 4.34 6.54
N MET A 307 4.92 5.44 6.27
CA MET A 307 5.44 6.37 7.27
C MET A 307 5.06 7.82 6.92
N THR A 308 4.81 8.64 7.95
CA THR A 308 4.51 10.07 7.78
C THR A 308 5.32 10.89 8.77
N ILE A 309 6.03 11.92 8.29
CA ILE A 309 6.73 12.90 9.14
C ILE A 309 6.03 14.24 8.97
N TYR A 310 5.47 14.80 10.03
CA TYR A 310 4.78 16.08 9.98
C TYR A 310 5.54 17.18 10.72
N PHE A 311 5.34 18.41 10.28
CA PHE A 311 5.64 19.61 11.06
C PHE A 311 4.40 20.49 11.12
N VAL A 312 4.02 20.91 12.31
CA VAL A 312 2.87 21.80 12.55
C VAL A 312 3.38 23.10 13.17
N HIS A 313 3.15 24.22 12.48
CA HIS A 313 3.57 25.53 12.99
C HIS A 313 2.76 25.90 14.24
N LYS A 314 3.36 26.60 15.20
CA LYS A 314 2.73 26.93 16.50
C LYS A 314 1.46 27.78 16.36
N ASP A 315 1.36 28.56 15.29
CA ASP A 315 0.21 29.41 14.97
C ASP A 315 -0.90 28.64 14.22
N SER A 316 -0.68 27.35 13.93
CA SER A 316 -1.66 26.47 13.30
C SER A 316 -2.76 26.06 14.29
N ARG A 317 -4.03 26.05 13.83
CA ARG A 317 -5.16 25.52 14.60
C ARG A 317 -4.97 24.07 15.07
N TYR A 318 -4.12 23.31 14.38
CA TYR A 318 -3.82 21.91 14.67
C TYR A 318 -2.75 21.73 15.75
N TYR A 319 -2.03 22.79 16.15
CA TYR A 319 -0.95 22.69 17.14
C TYR A 319 -1.45 22.25 18.52
N ALA A 320 -2.67 22.68 18.90
CA ALA A 320 -3.32 22.26 20.14
C ALA A 320 -3.88 20.82 20.10
N MET A 321 -3.85 20.15 18.94
CA MET A 321 -4.29 18.76 18.76
C MET A 321 -3.14 17.74 18.80
N LEU A 322 -1.90 18.20 18.94
CA LEU A 322 -0.72 17.33 18.99
C LEU A 322 -0.67 16.57 20.33
N PRO A 323 -0.23 15.30 20.36
CA PRO A 323 -0.16 14.51 21.60
C PRO A 323 0.84 15.13 22.60
N PRO A 324 0.94 14.69 23.87
CA PRO A 324 2.00 15.16 24.76
C PRO A 324 3.41 14.99 24.15
N LEU A 325 4.38 15.81 24.58
CA LEU A 325 5.79 15.58 24.22
C LEU A 325 6.33 14.35 24.95
N SER A 326 7.16 13.55 24.28
CA SER A 326 7.95 12.52 24.95
C SER A 326 8.89 13.16 25.99
N PRO A 327 9.12 12.50 27.15
CA PRO A 327 10.08 12.99 28.15
C PRO A 327 11.50 13.16 27.59
N ASN A 328 11.88 12.29 26.64
CA ASN A 328 13.14 12.32 25.92
C ASN A 328 12.89 12.77 24.46
N GLY A 329 13.84 13.49 23.85
CA GLY A 329 13.75 13.91 22.44
C GLY A 329 13.04 15.24 22.18
N ALA A 330 12.85 16.06 23.20
CA ALA A 330 12.34 17.43 23.05
C ALA A 330 13.13 18.25 22.02
N GLN A 331 14.46 18.04 21.91
CA GLN A 331 15.32 18.73 20.94
C GLN A 331 15.06 18.37 19.47
N TYR A 332 14.42 17.23 19.19
CA TYR A 332 14.07 16.78 17.84
C TYR A 332 12.61 17.09 17.48
N THR A 333 11.74 17.05 18.48
CA THR A 333 10.29 17.24 18.35
C THR A 333 9.85 18.70 18.50
N GLN A 334 10.32 19.41 19.52
CA GLN A 334 9.87 20.76 19.85
C GLN A 334 10.80 21.84 19.27
N HIS A 335 10.25 22.68 18.41
CA HIS A 335 10.96 23.78 17.75
C HIS A 335 10.41 25.14 18.20
N LYS A 336 11.16 26.22 17.96
CA LYS A 336 10.77 27.60 18.33
C LYS A 336 9.50 28.08 17.60
N ASN A 337 9.28 27.57 16.39
CA ASN A 337 8.20 27.95 15.49
C ASN A 337 7.10 26.88 15.34
N GLY A 338 7.25 25.70 15.95
CA GLY A 338 6.29 24.62 15.78
C GLY A 338 6.80 23.31 16.34
N ARG A 339 6.22 22.20 15.89
CA ARG A 339 6.56 20.87 16.38
C ARG A 339 6.54 19.85 15.27
N LEU A 340 7.51 18.94 15.33
CA LEU A 340 7.62 17.76 14.49
C LEU A 340 7.04 16.53 15.20
N GLY A 341 6.46 15.62 14.42
CA GLY A 341 6.09 14.27 14.84
C GLY A 341 6.33 13.27 13.71
N VAL A 342 6.42 12.00 14.08
CA VAL A 342 6.64 10.87 13.18
C VAL A 342 5.53 9.86 13.43
N CYS A 343 4.92 9.36 12.38
CA CYS A 343 3.80 8.43 12.44
C CYS A 343 4.11 7.17 11.65
N SER A 344 3.67 6.03 12.17
CA SER A 344 3.37 4.86 11.35
C SER A 344 2.09 5.10 10.55
N LYS A 345 1.59 4.06 9.89
CA LYS A 345 0.29 4.09 9.21
C LYS A 345 -0.89 4.38 10.15
N ASN A 346 -0.79 4.01 11.44
CA ASN A 346 -1.93 4.02 12.36
C ASN A 346 -1.72 4.84 13.64
N SER A 347 -0.48 5.16 14.00
CA SER A 347 -0.13 5.76 15.29
C SER A 347 0.78 6.98 15.14
N ASP A 348 0.65 7.97 16.03
CA ASP A 348 1.64 9.04 16.19
C ASP A 348 2.69 8.57 17.22
N LEU A 349 3.92 8.36 16.74
CA LEU A 349 4.94 7.62 17.48
C LEU A 349 5.62 8.55 18.50
N PRO A 350 5.61 8.21 19.81
CA PRO A 350 6.50 8.86 20.77
C PRO A 350 7.95 8.82 20.26
N PHE A 351 8.74 9.85 20.57
CA PHE A 351 10.16 9.83 20.26
C PHE A 351 10.87 8.64 20.93
N ASP A 352 11.50 7.83 20.09
CA ASP A 352 12.35 6.70 20.43
C ASP A 352 13.47 6.63 19.37
N PRO A 353 14.75 6.85 19.71
CA PRO A 353 15.83 6.88 18.73
C PRO A 353 16.24 5.50 18.21
N ASP A 354 15.78 4.41 18.82
CA ASP A 354 16.10 3.03 18.41
C ASP A 354 15.03 2.49 17.44
N ASN A 355 13.83 3.05 17.48
CA ASN A 355 12.72 2.73 16.59
C ASN A 355 13.02 3.13 15.12
N ALA A 356 12.78 2.21 14.18
CA ALA A 356 13.10 2.37 12.76
C ALA A 356 12.54 3.65 12.12
N TYR A 357 11.31 4.04 12.45
CA TYR A 357 10.67 5.24 11.90
C TYR A 357 11.42 6.52 12.32
N TRP A 358 11.80 6.62 13.59
CA TRP A 358 12.57 7.75 14.10
C TRP A 358 14.03 7.71 13.62
N ARG A 359 14.66 6.54 13.52
CA ARG A 359 16.00 6.38 12.92
C ARG A 359 16.05 6.95 11.50
N ALA A 360 15.10 6.58 10.64
CA ALA A 360 15.03 7.13 9.29
C ALA A 360 14.78 8.66 9.27
N ALA A 361 13.88 9.16 10.11
CA ALA A 361 13.57 10.59 10.22
C ALA A 361 14.78 11.43 10.69
N LEU A 362 15.59 10.89 11.60
CA LEU A 362 16.82 11.51 12.09
C LEU A 362 17.94 11.43 11.04
N ALA A 363 18.18 10.27 10.44
CA ALA A 363 19.24 10.06 9.44
C ALA A 363 19.10 11.00 8.23
N GLN A 364 17.88 11.21 7.72
CA GLN A 364 17.62 12.14 6.62
C GLN A 364 17.42 13.61 7.07
N ASN A 365 17.62 13.91 8.36
CA ASN A 365 17.59 15.26 8.96
C ASN A 365 16.24 16.01 8.84
N TYR A 366 15.10 15.30 8.84
CA TYR A 366 13.77 15.95 8.79
C TYR A 366 13.51 16.88 9.98
N HIS A 367 14.06 16.54 11.15
CA HIS A 367 14.03 17.36 12.36
C HIS A 367 14.73 18.74 12.20
N VAL A 368 15.57 18.91 11.18
CA VAL A 368 16.18 20.20 10.80
C VAL A 368 15.45 20.81 9.61
N LYS A 369 15.16 20.01 8.58
CA LYS A 369 14.62 20.48 7.29
C LYS A 369 13.20 21.04 7.42
N LEU A 370 12.26 20.30 8.04
CA LEU A 370 10.85 20.74 8.08
C LEU A 370 10.62 22.03 8.90
N PRO A 371 11.24 22.23 10.08
CA PRO A 371 11.12 23.50 10.81
C PRO A 371 11.66 24.71 10.05
N GLN A 372 12.67 24.54 9.18
CA GLN A 372 13.24 25.61 8.36
C GLN A 372 12.30 26.08 7.24
N LEU A 373 11.46 25.18 6.70
CA LEU A 373 10.40 25.56 5.76
C LEU A 373 9.34 26.45 6.41
N GLY A 374 9.09 26.25 7.71
CA GLY A 374 8.10 27.00 8.50
C GLY A 374 6.64 26.72 8.12
N GLN A 375 6.38 25.73 7.26
CA GLN A 375 5.04 25.37 6.76
C GLN A 375 4.42 24.24 7.57
N THR A 376 3.08 24.23 7.67
CA THR A 376 2.33 23.15 8.33
C THR A 376 2.04 22.05 7.32
N ILE A 377 2.92 21.05 7.23
CA ILE A 377 2.88 19.98 6.21
C ILE A 377 3.13 18.59 6.82
N ALA A 378 2.71 17.56 6.10
CA ALA A 378 3.04 16.17 6.37
C ALA A 378 3.73 15.55 5.14
N VAL A 379 4.98 15.14 5.29
CA VAL A 379 5.73 14.36 4.31
C VAL A 379 5.33 12.89 4.47
N GLN A 380 5.01 12.23 3.36
CA GLN A 380 4.52 10.84 3.34
C GLN A 380 5.38 10.00 2.40
N GLY A 381 5.73 8.80 2.83
CA GLY A 381 6.70 7.94 2.17
C GLY A 381 6.63 6.50 2.67
N GLU A 382 7.44 5.63 2.07
CA GLU A 382 7.61 4.25 2.51
C GLU A 382 8.92 4.13 3.30
N LEU A 383 8.87 3.48 4.46
CA LEU A 383 10.03 3.06 5.23
C LEU A 383 10.43 1.65 4.76
N VAL A 384 11.69 1.47 4.39
CA VAL A 384 12.29 0.19 3.96
C VAL A 384 13.60 -0.07 4.72
N GLY A 385 14.05 -1.32 4.75
CA GLY A 385 15.35 -1.72 5.26
C GLY A 385 15.30 -2.84 6.31
N ASP A 386 16.36 -2.96 7.11
CA ASP A 386 16.51 -4.08 8.04
C ASP A 386 15.36 -4.15 9.06
N GLY A 387 14.82 -5.36 9.22
CA GLY A 387 13.63 -5.64 10.03
C GLY A 387 12.30 -5.15 9.44
N ILE A 388 12.26 -4.60 8.22
CA ILE A 388 11.04 -4.15 7.55
C ILE A 388 10.72 -5.09 6.38
N HIS A 389 9.56 -5.74 6.43
CA HIS A 389 9.02 -6.61 5.36
C HIS A 389 10.09 -7.58 4.79
N ASP A 390 10.63 -8.40 5.70
CA ASP A 390 11.68 -9.39 5.42
C ASP A 390 13.00 -8.83 4.84
N ASN A 391 13.19 -7.51 4.90
CA ASN A 391 14.31 -6.76 4.30
C ASN A 391 14.46 -7.04 2.79
N TRP A 392 13.34 -7.04 2.06
CA TRP A 392 13.28 -7.36 0.63
C TRP A 392 14.28 -6.61 -0.29
N TYR A 393 14.77 -5.45 0.15
CA TYR A 393 15.73 -4.61 -0.59
C TYR A 393 17.18 -4.73 -0.06
N ASP A 394 17.49 -5.78 0.72
CA ASP A 394 18.82 -6.15 1.21
C ASP A 394 19.65 -4.99 1.82
N TYR A 395 19.00 -4.17 2.65
CA TYR A 395 19.72 -3.14 3.41
C TYR A 395 20.65 -3.79 4.45
N PRO A 396 21.82 -3.18 4.74
CA PRO A 396 22.71 -3.65 5.79
C PRO A 396 22.03 -3.69 7.16
N ALA A 397 22.51 -4.57 8.05
CA ALA A 397 21.95 -4.74 9.39
C ALA A 397 21.90 -3.41 10.17
N GLY A 398 20.72 -3.06 10.68
CA GLY A 398 20.42 -1.79 11.34
C GLY A 398 20.14 -0.60 10.41
N GLU A 399 20.35 -0.69 9.10
CA GLU A 399 20.08 0.41 8.17
C GLU A 399 18.62 0.44 7.72
N VAL A 400 18.05 1.64 7.63
CA VAL A 400 16.67 1.89 7.17
C VAL A 400 16.63 3.20 6.39
N GLU A 401 15.82 3.23 5.33
CA GLU A 401 15.63 4.39 4.47
C GLU A 401 14.15 4.77 4.39
N PHE A 402 13.86 6.08 4.43
CA PHE A 402 12.52 6.61 4.19
C PHE A 402 12.46 7.24 2.80
N LEU A 403 11.59 6.70 1.95
CA LEU A 403 11.42 7.08 0.55
C LEU A 403 10.17 7.96 0.40
N ILE A 404 10.34 9.28 0.28
CA ILE A 404 9.20 10.20 0.08
C ILE A 404 8.47 9.85 -1.23
N TYR A 405 7.13 9.87 -1.18
CA TYR A 405 6.28 9.79 -2.37
C TYR A 405 5.21 10.88 -2.45
N SER A 406 5.04 11.70 -1.41
CA SER A 406 4.04 12.77 -1.34
C SER A 406 4.32 13.78 -0.23
N VAL A 407 3.80 15.01 -0.41
CA VAL A 407 3.61 16.00 0.66
C VAL A 407 2.13 16.37 0.74
N PHE A 408 1.59 16.41 1.95
CA PHE A 408 0.23 16.85 2.26
C PHE A 408 0.28 18.19 2.99
N GLU A 409 -0.37 19.20 2.40
CA GLU A 409 -0.56 20.52 2.99
C GLU A 409 -1.80 20.49 3.91
N ILE A 410 -1.57 20.76 5.19
CA ILE A 410 -2.53 20.41 6.25
C ILE A 410 -3.69 21.42 6.37
N HIS A 411 -3.49 22.70 6.05
CA HIS A 411 -4.56 23.71 6.19
C HIS A 411 -5.59 23.63 5.07
N GLY A 412 -5.14 23.56 3.81
CA GLY A 412 -5.97 23.34 2.63
C GLY A 412 -6.39 21.88 2.42
N SER A 413 -5.91 20.96 3.26
CA SER A 413 -6.20 19.52 3.19
C SER A 413 -5.92 18.89 1.82
N LYS A 414 -4.82 19.32 1.18
CA LYS A 414 -4.50 19.03 -0.22
C LYS A 414 -3.10 18.43 -0.35
N ARG A 415 -2.96 17.38 -1.16
CA ARG A 415 -1.64 16.87 -1.56
C ARG A 415 -1.00 17.82 -2.59
N TRP A 416 0.32 17.99 -2.53
CA TRP A 416 1.09 18.73 -3.52
C TRP A 416 1.01 18.04 -4.90
N ASP A 417 1.32 18.80 -5.95
CA ASP A 417 1.59 18.23 -7.28
C ASP A 417 2.80 17.29 -7.15
N PRO A 418 2.77 16.04 -7.68
CA PRO A 418 3.90 15.13 -7.57
C PRO A 418 5.23 15.72 -8.09
N ARG A 419 5.18 16.62 -9.07
CA ARG A 419 6.37 17.32 -9.59
C ARG A 419 7.01 18.22 -8.53
N ALA A 420 6.18 18.96 -7.79
CA ALA A 420 6.64 19.78 -6.67
C ALA A 420 7.15 18.94 -5.48
N VAL A 421 6.72 17.67 -5.36
CA VAL A 421 7.25 16.72 -4.37
C VAL A 421 8.66 16.25 -4.76
N GLU A 422 8.90 15.96 -6.04
CA GLU A 422 10.23 15.62 -6.55
C GLU A 422 11.20 16.81 -6.47
N GLU A 423 10.77 18.00 -6.90
CA GLU A 423 11.54 19.25 -6.76
C GLU A 423 11.93 19.48 -5.29
N PHE A 424 10.94 19.39 -4.38
CA PHE A 424 11.17 19.50 -2.93
C PHE A 424 12.17 18.45 -2.41
N ALA A 425 12.04 17.19 -2.85
CA ALA A 425 12.93 16.12 -2.43
C ALA A 425 14.37 16.37 -2.89
N ALA A 426 14.56 16.75 -4.17
CA ALA A 426 15.86 17.08 -4.73
C ALA A 426 16.52 18.29 -4.05
N GLU A 427 15.78 19.40 -3.91
CA GLU A 427 16.27 20.62 -3.24
C GLU A 427 16.71 20.38 -1.79
N ASN A 428 16.02 19.47 -1.09
CA ASN A 428 16.26 19.18 0.32
C ASN A 428 17.12 17.92 0.55
N GLN A 429 17.69 17.32 -0.51
CA GLN A 429 18.47 16.07 -0.43
C GLN A 429 17.72 15.00 0.37
N LEU A 430 16.50 14.70 -0.08
CA LEU A 430 15.63 13.65 0.44
C LEU A 430 15.50 12.55 -0.60
N ARG A 431 15.40 11.31 -0.13
CA ARG A 431 15.35 10.12 -0.98
C ARG A 431 13.90 9.89 -1.37
N HIS A 432 13.58 9.97 -2.66
CA HIS A 432 12.23 9.78 -3.19
C HIS A 432 12.09 8.34 -3.73
N VAL A 433 10.88 7.77 -3.72
CA VAL A 433 10.62 6.49 -4.41
C VAL A 433 11.01 6.60 -5.90
N PRO A 434 11.45 5.51 -6.58
CA PRO A 434 11.79 5.59 -8.00
C PRO A 434 10.62 6.11 -8.84
N VAL A 435 10.87 7.16 -9.63
CA VAL A 435 9.89 7.75 -10.56
C VAL A 435 10.25 7.32 -11.97
N ILE A 436 9.31 6.65 -12.62
CA ILE A 436 9.48 6.08 -13.97
C ILE A 436 9.20 7.15 -15.02
N GLY A 437 8.21 8.02 -14.76
CA GLY A 437 7.92 9.15 -15.63
C GLY A 437 6.54 9.77 -15.42
N TYR A 438 6.12 10.53 -16.43
CA TYR A 438 4.87 11.28 -16.45
C TYR A 438 4.14 11.04 -17.76
N SER A 439 2.95 10.43 -17.70
CA SER A 439 2.16 10.15 -18.90
C SER A 439 0.65 10.21 -18.63
N THR A 440 -0.14 10.17 -19.69
CA THR A 440 -1.57 9.87 -19.56
C THR A 440 -1.74 8.35 -19.57
N ILE A 441 -2.73 7.85 -18.82
CA ILE A 441 -2.99 6.40 -18.78
C ILE A 441 -3.37 5.84 -20.17
N TRP A 442 -3.96 6.66 -21.03
CA TRP A 442 -4.38 6.28 -22.38
C TRP A 442 -3.22 6.22 -23.39
N ASN A 443 -2.06 6.80 -23.06
CA ASN A 443 -0.83 6.61 -23.82
C ASN A 443 -0.20 5.25 -23.48
N ILE A 444 -0.06 4.92 -22.20
CA ILE A 444 0.65 3.70 -21.74
C ILE A 444 -0.22 2.42 -21.67
N ALA A 445 -1.55 2.54 -21.82
CA ALA A 445 -2.49 1.41 -21.69
C ALA A 445 -3.79 1.62 -22.48
N ARG A 446 -4.44 0.51 -22.86
CA ARG A 446 -5.81 0.47 -23.43
C ARG A 446 -6.84 -0.10 -22.46
N SER A 447 -6.38 -0.87 -21.48
CA SER A 447 -7.19 -1.62 -20.52
C SER A 447 -6.50 -1.75 -19.16
N HIS A 448 -7.27 -2.16 -18.15
CA HIS A 448 -6.74 -2.54 -16.85
C HIS A 448 -5.72 -3.68 -16.92
N LYS A 449 -5.87 -4.58 -17.90
CA LYS A 449 -4.97 -5.73 -18.10
C LYS A 449 -3.57 -5.26 -18.50
N ASP A 450 -3.47 -4.22 -19.33
CA ASP A 450 -2.18 -3.69 -19.78
C ASP A 450 -1.43 -3.02 -18.63
N LEU A 451 -2.15 -2.32 -17.74
CA LEU A 451 -1.55 -1.77 -16.52
C LEU A 451 -1.07 -2.88 -15.57
N LEU A 452 -1.86 -3.95 -15.38
CA LEU A 452 -1.44 -5.10 -14.56
C LEU A 452 -0.19 -5.76 -15.13
N LEU A 453 -0.15 -5.97 -16.45
CA LEU A 453 1.01 -6.50 -17.15
C LEU A 453 2.25 -5.59 -17.02
N ARG A 454 2.06 -4.27 -17.08
CA ARG A 454 3.12 -3.28 -16.85
C ARG A 454 3.69 -3.33 -15.43
N ALA A 455 2.87 -3.66 -14.42
CA ALA A 455 3.36 -3.90 -13.06
C ALA A 455 4.06 -5.26 -12.93
N ASP A 456 3.59 -6.32 -13.63
CA ASP A 456 4.24 -7.64 -13.63
C ASP A 456 5.63 -7.65 -14.29
N LEU A 457 5.89 -6.69 -15.19
CA LEU A 457 7.21 -6.47 -15.80
C LEU A 457 8.18 -5.74 -14.87
N GLN A 458 7.72 -5.19 -13.74
CA GLN A 458 8.59 -4.63 -12.69
C GLN A 458 8.87 -5.70 -11.63
N ILE A 459 9.77 -6.59 -12.00
CA ILE A 459 10.24 -7.68 -11.15
C ILE A 459 11.07 -7.10 -10.00
N GLY A 460 10.86 -7.60 -8.78
CA GLY A 460 11.54 -7.08 -7.60
C GLY A 460 10.79 -5.97 -6.86
N ASP A 461 9.60 -5.55 -7.30
CA ASP A 461 8.78 -4.54 -6.63
C ASP A 461 7.31 -4.96 -6.49
N GLU A 462 6.60 -4.45 -5.46
CA GLU A 462 5.17 -4.75 -5.25
C GLU A 462 4.29 -4.25 -6.42
N GLY A 463 4.81 -3.32 -7.22
CA GLY A 463 4.22 -2.85 -8.47
C GLY A 463 4.36 -1.34 -8.63
N LEU A 464 3.24 -0.66 -8.89
CA LEU A 464 3.20 0.73 -9.36
C LEU A 464 2.17 1.58 -8.59
N VAL A 465 2.47 2.88 -8.46
CA VAL A 465 1.53 3.91 -7.99
C VAL A 465 1.40 5.01 -9.04
N PHE A 466 0.16 5.32 -9.43
CA PHE A 466 -0.16 6.39 -10.35
C PHE A 466 -0.79 7.56 -9.61
N LYS A 467 -0.13 8.73 -9.63
CA LYS A 467 -0.53 9.93 -8.88
C LYS A 467 -0.94 11.06 -9.82
N ASN A 468 -2.21 11.45 -9.85
CA ASN A 468 -2.66 12.51 -10.76
C ASN A 468 -2.10 13.89 -10.39
N CYS A 469 -1.50 14.58 -11.36
CA CYS A 469 -0.87 15.89 -11.13
C CYS A 469 -1.85 17.06 -10.94
N THR A 470 -3.13 16.89 -11.29
CA THR A 470 -4.10 18.00 -11.34
C THR A 470 -5.17 17.95 -10.25
N ASP A 471 -5.66 16.76 -9.90
CA ASP A 471 -6.83 16.60 -9.01
C ASP A 471 -6.62 15.57 -7.88
N GLY A 472 -5.38 15.16 -7.63
CA GLY A 472 -5.00 14.38 -6.44
C GLY A 472 -5.56 12.95 -6.38
N ARG A 473 -6.21 12.48 -7.46
CA ARG A 473 -6.66 11.09 -7.59
C ARG A 473 -5.47 10.16 -7.79
N TRP A 474 -5.35 9.15 -6.93
CA TRP A 474 -4.33 8.13 -7.02
C TRP A 474 -4.97 6.74 -7.13
N PHE A 475 -4.23 5.80 -7.72
CA PHE A 475 -4.50 4.37 -7.64
C PHE A 475 -3.18 3.61 -7.68
N LYS A 476 -3.19 2.35 -7.21
CA LYS A 476 -2.05 1.44 -7.31
C LYS A 476 -2.35 0.26 -8.23
N VAL A 477 -1.32 -0.21 -8.92
CA VAL A 477 -1.35 -1.45 -9.68
C VAL A 477 -0.36 -2.38 -9.02
N LEU A 478 -0.81 -3.52 -8.50
CA LEU A 478 0.11 -4.47 -7.88
C LEU A 478 0.54 -5.51 -8.90
N SER A 479 1.82 -5.88 -8.88
CA SER A 479 2.31 -7.06 -9.57
C SER A 479 1.52 -8.28 -9.09
N ARG A 480 1.05 -9.08 -10.04
CA ARG A 480 0.36 -10.35 -9.83
C ARG A 480 1.35 -11.48 -9.51
N ASN A 481 2.65 -11.22 -9.69
CA ASN A 481 3.76 -12.15 -9.50
C ASN A 481 4.52 -11.93 -8.18
N PHE A 482 4.49 -10.72 -7.60
CA PHE A 482 5.35 -10.34 -6.48
C PHE A 482 5.28 -11.25 -5.23
N ASP A 483 4.08 -11.68 -4.81
CA ASP A 483 3.95 -12.65 -3.70
C ASP A 483 4.62 -14.01 -4.02
N ARG A 484 4.65 -14.40 -5.31
CA ARG A 484 5.34 -15.60 -5.81
C ARG A 484 6.85 -15.39 -5.89
N GLU A 485 7.32 -14.20 -6.27
CA GLU A 485 8.73 -13.81 -6.24
C GLU A 485 9.27 -13.90 -4.81
N LYS A 486 8.58 -13.29 -3.83
CA LYS A 486 8.96 -13.36 -2.41
C LYS A 486 8.99 -14.79 -1.87
N ALA A 487 7.95 -15.58 -2.14
CA ALA A 487 7.92 -16.99 -1.72
C ALA A 487 9.05 -17.83 -2.33
N TYR A 488 9.41 -17.57 -3.59
CA TYR A 488 10.49 -18.28 -4.28
C TYR A 488 11.87 -17.87 -3.76
N HIS A 489 12.11 -16.56 -3.58
CA HIS A 489 13.34 -16.03 -2.99
C HIS A 489 13.56 -16.60 -1.57
N ALA A 490 12.52 -16.59 -0.72
CA ALA A 490 12.60 -17.17 0.63
C ALA A 490 12.95 -18.67 0.61
N ALA A 491 12.41 -19.44 -0.33
CA ALA A 491 12.72 -20.86 -0.50
C ALA A 491 14.17 -21.10 -0.95
N LEU A 492 14.73 -20.24 -1.83
CA LEU A 492 16.13 -20.31 -2.23
C LEU A 492 17.08 -19.95 -1.09
N VAL A 493 16.82 -18.85 -0.37
CA VAL A 493 17.61 -18.45 0.81
C VAL A 493 17.65 -19.58 1.83
N ALA A 494 16.53 -20.26 2.10
CA ALA A 494 16.49 -21.42 2.99
C ALA A 494 17.35 -22.60 2.46
N LYS A 495 17.27 -22.90 1.16
CA LYS A 495 18.00 -24.00 0.52
C LYS A 495 19.51 -23.78 0.47
N ASP A 496 19.97 -22.58 0.12
CA ASP A 496 21.40 -22.29 0.02
C ASP A 496 22.04 -21.98 1.39
N LYS A 497 21.27 -21.51 2.38
CA LYS A 497 21.70 -21.51 3.79
C LYS A 497 21.94 -22.93 4.32
N ALA A 498 21.18 -23.92 3.84
CA ALA A 498 21.42 -25.33 4.12
C ALA A 498 22.60 -25.92 3.30
N ALA A 499 22.97 -25.31 2.18
CA ALA A 499 24.05 -25.78 1.28
C ALA A 499 25.39 -25.03 1.44
N GLY A 500 25.43 -23.92 2.18
CA GLY A 500 26.62 -23.10 2.41
C GLY A 500 27.09 -22.30 1.19
N ARG A 501 26.16 -21.87 0.32
CA ARG A 501 26.48 -21.09 -0.90
C ARG A 501 26.12 -19.61 -0.77
N ILE A 502 26.74 -18.80 -1.63
CA ILE A 502 26.39 -17.39 -1.87
C ILE A 502 25.43 -17.35 -3.06
N ILE A 503 24.43 -16.47 -3.01
CA ILE A 503 23.41 -16.28 -4.04
C ILE A 503 23.94 -15.29 -5.10
N GLU A 504 23.67 -15.57 -6.38
CA GLU A 504 23.71 -14.57 -7.45
C GLU A 504 22.25 -14.35 -7.91
N GLU A 505 21.68 -13.17 -7.67
CA GLU A 505 20.24 -12.90 -7.79
C GLU A 505 19.68 -13.01 -9.23
N VAL A 506 20.57 -12.91 -10.23
CA VAL A 506 20.22 -12.64 -11.63
C VAL A 506 19.47 -13.80 -12.30
N GLU A 507 19.78 -15.07 -11.97
CA GLU A 507 19.10 -16.24 -12.58
C GLU A 507 17.61 -16.34 -12.19
N VAL A 508 17.24 -15.80 -11.03
CA VAL A 508 15.93 -16.01 -10.39
C VAL A 508 14.83 -15.16 -11.03
N MET A 509 15.11 -13.86 -11.13
CA MET A 509 14.11 -12.87 -11.54
C MET A 509 13.73 -13.02 -13.01
N GLY A 510 14.69 -13.40 -13.87
CA GLY A 510 14.46 -13.55 -15.30
C GLY A 510 13.38 -14.58 -15.67
N TYR A 511 13.22 -15.66 -14.89
CA TYR A 511 12.23 -16.70 -15.21
C TYR A 511 10.78 -16.28 -14.92
N ILE A 512 10.57 -15.38 -13.95
CA ILE A 512 9.23 -14.89 -13.61
C ILE A 512 8.81 -13.80 -14.60
N GLY A 513 9.75 -12.95 -15.02
CA GLY A 513 9.56 -11.96 -16.08
C GLY A 513 9.16 -12.55 -17.43
N ALA A 514 9.81 -13.65 -17.84
CA ALA A 514 9.63 -14.26 -19.15
C ALA A 514 8.16 -14.57 -19.50
N ALA A 515 7.32 -14.96 -18.52
CA ALA A 515 5.89 -15.22 -18.76
C ALA A 515 5.06 -13.94 -18.94
N ALA A 516 5.43 -12.84 -18.29
CA ALA A 516 4.83 -11.53 -18.52
C ALA A 516 5.33 -10.92 -19.84
N GLU A 517 6.61 -11.13 -20.17
CA GLU A 517 7.20 -10.73 -21.45
C GLU A 517 6.55 -11.48 -22.63
N GLU A 518 6.29 -12.79 -22.50
CA GLU A 518 5.57 -13.59 -23.51
C GLU A 518 4.09 -13.14 -23.66
N GLU A 519 3.36 -12.91 -22.56
CA GLU A 519 2.01 -12.33 -22.60
C GLU A 519 2.00 -10.92 -23.23
N TRP A 520 3.08 -10.15 -23.06
CA TRP A 520 3.23 -8.82 -23.67
C TRP A 520 3.53 -8.92 -25.17
N LEU A 521 4.53 -9.71 -25.56
CA LEU A 521 4.97 -9.88 -26.95
C LEU A 521 3.82 -10.38 -27.83
N GLN A 522 3.11 -11.43 -27.40
CA GLN A 522 1.95 -11.95 -28.13
C GLN A 522 0.90 -10.87 -28.38
N ARG A 523 0.58 -10.05 -27.36
CA ARG A 523 -0.43 -8.99 -27.48
C ARG A 523 0.05 -7.77 -28.26
N TYR A 524 1.36 -7.54 -28.33
CA TYR A 524 1.97 -6.57 -29.22
C TYR A 524 1.87 -7.04 -30.68
N GLU A 525 2.23 -8.29 -30.98
CA GLU A 525 2.10 -8.91 -32.30
C GLU A 525 0.65 -8.99 -32.79
N ASP A 526 -0.30 -9.25 -31.89
CA ASP A 526 -1.74 -9.24 -32.18
C ASP A 526 -2.33 -7.82 -32.38
N GLY A 527 -1.53 -6.75 -32.16
CA GLY A 527 -1.95 -5.37 -32.30
C GLY A 527 -2.89 -4.87 -31.20
N GLU A 528 -2.95 -5.55 -30.05
CA GLU A 528 -3.77 -5.13 -28.90
C GLU A 528 -3.11 -4.01 -28.06
N LEU A 529 -1.79 -3.87 -28.17
CA LEU A 529 -1.00 -2.85 -27.48
C LEU A 529 -0.67 -1.68 -28.43
N HIS A 530 -0.19 -0.56 -27.88
CA HIS A 530 0.32 0.54 -28.71
C HIS A 530 1.69 0.19 -29.31
N ASP A 531 1.97 0.72 -30.51
CA ASP A 531 3.32 1.01 -30.97
C ASP A 531 3.92 2.14 -30.12
N ASP A 532 4.35 1.80 -28.90
CA ASP A 532 4.88 2.76 -27.93
C ASP A 532 6.40 2.65 -27.83
N GLU A 533 7.08 3.66 -28.36
CA GLU A 533 8.53 3.81 -28.30
C GLU A 533 9.01 3.88 -26.83
N ASP A 534 8.19 4.37 -25.88
CA ASP A 534 8.52 4.39 -24.46
C ASP A 534 8.44 2.99 -23.82
N VAL A 535 7.53 2.11 -24.27
CA VAL A 535 7.43 0.73 -23.74
C VAL A 535 8.53 -0.13 -24.30
N LYS A 536 8.87 0.03 -25.59
CA LYS A 536 10.05 -0.63 -26.16
C LYS A 536 11.34 -0.12 -25.50
N THR A 537 11.48 1.19 -25.28
CA THR A 537 12.62 1.78 -24.55
C THR A 537 12.63 1.41 -23.06
N PHE A 538 11.49 1.08 -22.47
CA PHE A 538 11.41 0.51 -21.11
C PHE A 538 11.87 -0.95 -21.11
N LEU A 539 11.39 -1.78 -22.04
CA LEU A 539 11.82 -3.18 -22.17
C LEU A 539 13.29 -3.32 -22.58
N ASP A 540 13.79 -2.45 -23.46
CA ASP A 540 15.19 -2.45 -23.87
C ASP A 540 16.09 -1.96 -22.71
N ARG A 541 15.71 -0.91 -21.96
CA ARG A 541 16.39 -0.56 -20.69
C ARG A 541 16.34 -1.69 -19.67
N TRP A 542 15.18 -2.29 -19.45
CA TRP A 542 15.00 -3.40 -18.51
C TRP A 542 15.89 -4.59 -18.90
N ARG A 543 15.96 -4.93 -20.19
CA ARG A 543 16.88 -5.96 -20.71
C ARG A 543 18.35 -5.58 -20.56
N GLU A 544 18.71 -4.31 -20.72
CA GLU A 544 20.09 -3.82 -20.50
C GLU A 544 20.48 -3.82 -19.01
N GLU A 545 19.55 -3.44 -18.13
CA GLU A 545 19.73 -3.35 -16.68
C GLU A 545 19.81 -4.73 -16.00
N TRP A 546 19.02 -5.70 -16.46
CA TRP A 546 18.97 -7.06 -15.88
C TRP A 546 19.78 -8.12 -16.61
N TYR A 547 19.94 -8.04 -17.94
CA TYR A 547 20.66 -9.04 -18.74
C TYR A 547 21.94 -8.50 -19.40
N GLY A 548 22.36 -7.28 -19.08
CA GLY A 548 23.47 -6.60 -19.76
C GLY A 548 23.12 -6.16 -21.19
N THR A 549 24.05 -5.49 -21.87
CA THR A 549 23.82 -4.97 -23.23
C THR A 549 23.62 -6.09 -24.26
N ALA A 550 23.14 -5.74 -25.46
CA ALA A 550 23.08 -6.71 -26.57
C ALA A 550 24.44 -7.35 -26.90
N GLU A 551 25.54 -6.63 -26.64
CA GLU A 551 26.92 -7.08 -26.85
C GLU A 551 27.37 -8.01 -25.71
N ASP A 552 27.01 -7.70 -24.45
CA ASP A 552 27.23 -8.59 -23.30
C ASP A 552 26.48 -9.91 -23.47
N ARG A 553 25.23 -9.86 -23.95
CA ARG A 553 24.41 -11.05 -24.23
C ARG A 553 24.97 -11.91 -25.37
N ALA A 554 25.55 -11.29 -26.40
CA ALA A 554 26.24 -12.01 -27.48
C ALA A 554 27.51 -12.71 -26.96
N ALA A 555 28.32 -12.03 -26.14
CA ALA A 555 29.50 -12.60 -25.50
C ALA A 555 29.15 -13.71 -24.49
N ALA A 556 28.05 -13.55 -23.75
CA ALA A 556 27.53 -14.58 -22.85
C ALA A 556 27.05 -15.82 -23.63
N ALA A 557 26.36 -15.65 -24.77
CA ALA A 557 25.90 -16.78 -25.59
C ALA A 557 27.05 -17.57 -26.25
N GLU A 558 28.14 -16.92 -26.67
CA GLU A 558 29.37 -17.60 -27.11
C GLU A 558 30.02 -18.40 -25.96
N LYS A 559 29.96 -17.87 -24.74
CA LYS A 559 30.51 -18.53 -23.54
C LYS A 559 29.64 -19.71 -23.08
N GLU A 560 28.32 -19.57 -23.12
CA GLU A 560 27.34 -20.61 -22.78
C GLU A 560 27.45 -21.82 -23.73
N GLU A 561 27.80 -21.61 -25.00
CA GLU A 561 28.03 -22.72 -25.94
C GLU A 561 29.17 -23.66 -25.53
N CYS A 562 30.14 -23.20 -24.73
CA CYS A 562 31.17 -24.05 -24.12
C CYS A 562 30.70 -24.83 -22.87
N GLU A 563 29.58 -24.46 -22.24
CA GLU A 563 29.14 -25.02 -20.94
C GLU A 563 27.86 -25.89 -21.03
N LYS A 564 27.33 -26.09 -22.25
CA LYS A 564 26.06 -26.78 -22.60
C LYS A 564 25.82 -28.22 -22.09
N ILE A 565 26.67 -28.80 -21.24
CA ILE A 565 26.58 -30.20 -20.79
C ILE A 565 25.87 -30.38 -19.43
N ASP A 566 25.76 -29.36 -18.55
CA ASP A 566 25.11 -29.52 -17.22
C ASP A 566 23.81 -28.71 -17.01
N LEU A 567 23.62 -27.52 -17.63
CA LEU A 567 22.40 -26.70 -17.43
C LEU A 567 21.10 -27.43 -17.78
N LYS A 568 21.09 -28.24 -18.85
CA LYS A 568 19.89 -29.01 -19.26
C LYS A 568 19.42 -30.03 -18.23
N LYS A 569 20.28 -30.43 -17.30
CA LYS A 569 19.95 -31.34 -16.21
C LYS A 569 19.29 -30.58 -15.06
N ARG A 570 19.91 -29.48 -14.62
CA ARG A 570 19.33 -28.57 -13.60
C ARG A 570 17.98 -27.98 -14.00
N ASN A 571 17.84 -27.48 -15.24
CA ASN A 571 16.57 -26.91 -15.68
C ASN A 571 15.47 -27.96 -15.75
N LYS A 572 15.81 -29.21 -16.06
CA LYS A 572 14.86 -30.32 -15.93
C LYS A 572 14.50 -30.57 -14.46
N ASP A 573 15.47 -30.65 -13.55
CA ASP A 573 15.20 -30.90 -12.13
C ASP A 573 14.36 -29.78 -11.46
N VAL A 574 14.52 -28.51 -11.88
CA VAL A 574 13.70 -27.37 -11.38
C VAL A 574 12.29 -27.37 -11.99
N VAL A 575 12.15 -27.70 -13.27
CA VAL A 575 10.85 -27.90 -13.92
C VAL A 575 10.13 -29.08 -13.27
N ASP A 576 10.77 -30.24 -13.15
CA ASP A 576 10.18 -31.43 -12.54
C ASP A 576 9.78 -31.15 -11.06
N TRP A 577 10.57 -30.38 -10.29
CA TRP A 577 10.19 -29.92 -8.94
C TRP A 577 8.99 -28.95 -8.90
N LEU A 578 8.84 -28.08 -9.90
CA LEU A 578 7.68 -27.18 -10.04
C LEU A 578 6.41 -27.88 -10.53
N PHE A 579 6.53 -29.07 -11.15
CA PHE A 579 5.44 -29.74 -11.86
C PHE A 579 5.06 -31.13 -11.34
N GLU A 580 5.86 -31.77 -10.50
CA GLU A 580 5.44 -32.95 -9.71
C GLU A 580 4.76 -32.49 -8.40
N GLY A 581 3.55 -32.98 -8.16
CA GLY A 581 2.63 -32.39 -7.17
C GLY A 581 2.93 -32.74 -5.71
N HIS A 582 3.91 -32.06 -5.10
CA HIS A 582 4.21 -32.15 -3.66
C HIS A 582 3.18 -31.40 -2.79
N GLU A 583 1.89 -31.79 -2.81
CA GLU A 583 0.85 -31.26 -1.90
C GLU A 583 1.03 -31.72 -0.43
N ASP A 584 1.95 -32.65 -0.16
CA ASP A 584 2.17 -33.27 1.16
C ASP A 584 3.46 -32.84 1.89
N GLU A 585 4.43 -32.21 1.22
CA GLU A 585 5.71 -31.80 1.85
C GLU A 585 5.75 -30.30 2.25
N ALA A 586 4.63 -29.60 2.10
CA ALA A 586 4.37 -28.28 2.70
C ALA A 586 3.39 -28.37 3.89
N LYS A 587 3.33 -29.54 4.54
CA LYS A 587 2.64 -29.82 5.81
C LYS A 587 3.66 -30.03 6.93
#